data_AF-A0A7K0QUB2-F1
#
_entry.id   AF-A0A7K0QUB2-F1
#
_cell.length_a   1.000
_cell.length_b   1.000
_cell.length_c   1.000
_cell.angle_alpha   90.00
_cell.angle_beta   90.00
_cell.angle_gamma   90.00
#
_symmetry.space_group_name_H-M   'P 1'
#
loop_
_entity.id
_entity.type
_entity.pdbx_description
1 polymer ?
#
loop_
_entity_poly.entity_id
_entity_poly.type
_entity_poly.pdbx_seq_one_letter_code
_entity_poly.pdbx_strand_id
1 'polypeptide(L)' 'MLCAQCEESARGVCRFCGRGVCATHHAAMPFIITVFGDDPPRSIVVGGTLWCQVCRPQPEPIAMPELA' A
#
# COMPACT_ATOMS: atom_id res chain seq x y z
N MET A 1 18.17 2.28 -5.29
CA MET A 1 17.10 3.05 -4.61
C MET A 1 17.27 2.91 -3.11
N LEU A 2 16.93 3.92 -2.31
CA LEU A 2 17.16 3.93 -0.85
C LEU A 2 15.85 3.78 -0.07
N CYS A 3 15.94 3.32 1.18
CA CYS A 3 14.82 3.25 2.09
C CYS A 3 14.43 4.65 2.55
N ALA A 4 13.14 4.98 2.46
CA ALA A 4 12.64 6.30 2.81
C ALA A 4 12.64 6.61 4.33
N GLN A 5 13.05 5.66 5.18
CA GLN A 5 13.10 5.83 6.64
C GLN A 5 14.52 5.93 7.20
N CYS A 6 15.49 5.26 6.57
CA CYS A 6 16.85 5.15 7.12
C CYS A 6 17.96 5.23 6.06
N GLU A 7 17.61 5.53 4.81
CA GLU A 7 18.54 5.70 3.68
C GLU A 7 19.39 4.47 3.30
N GLU A 8 19.25 3.35 4.01
CA GLU A 8 19.82 2.06 3.63
C GLU A 8 19.30 1.54 2.29
N SER A 9 20.02 0.59 1.69
CA SER A 9 19.62 -0.04 0.43
C SER A 9 18.21 -0.63 0.51
N ALA A 10 17.31 -0.15 -0.34
CA ALA A 10 15.95 -0.67 -0.40
C ALA A 10 15.90 -1.98 -1.19
N ARG A 11 15.08 -2.92 -0.71
CA ARG A 11 14.80 -4.21 -1.35
C ARG A 11 13.67 -4.13 -2.37
N GLY A 12 12.82 -3.11 -2.26
CA GLY A 12 11.70 -2.91 -3.16
C GLY A 12 10.94 -1.63 -2.89
N VAL A 13 9.77 -1.51 -3.53
CA VAL A 13 8.87 -0.36 -3.47
C VAL A 13 7.59 -0.73 -2.71
N CYS A 14 7.15 0.12 -1.78
CA CYS A 14 5.87 -0.02 -1.11
C CYS A 14 4.72 0.01 -2.13
N ARG A 15 3.87 -1.02 -2.12
CA ARG A 15 2.75 -1.17 -3.08
C ARG A 15 1.74 -0.02 -3.04
N PHE A 16 1.64 0.67 -1.90
CA PHE A 16 0.61 1.67 -1.62
C PHE A 16 1.07 3.11 -1.85
N CYS A 17 2.30 3.47 -1.48
CA CYS A 17 2.78 4.86 -1.52
C CYS A 17 4.07 5.07 -2.34
N GLY A 18 4.65 4.01 -2.91
CA GLY A 18 5.82 4.14 -3.80
C GLY A 18 7.17 4.37 -3.10
N ARG A 19 7.23 4.45 -1.76
CA ARG A 19 8.50 4.59 -1.03
C ARG A 19 9.40 3.37 -1.18
N GLY A 20 10.72 3.57 -1.26
CA GLY A 20 11.69 2.48 -1.12
C GLY A 20 11.70 1.91 0.31
N VAL A 21 11.82 0.59 0.44
CA VAL A 21 11.74 -0.13 1.73
C VAL A 21 12.90 -1.10 1.89
N CYS A 22 13.65 -1.03 2.99
CA CYS A 22 14.73 -1.97 3.33
C CYS A 22 14.22 -3.20 4.08
N ALA A 23 15.14 -4.13 4.40
CA ALA A 23 14.84 -5.35 5.16
C ALA A 23 14.27 -5.10 6.55
N THR A 24 14.64 -3.99 7.21
CA THR A 24 14.20 -3.69 8.58
C THR A 24 12.81 -3.06 8.60
N HIS A 25 12.53 -2.17 7.66
CA HIS A 25 11.30 -1.37 7.65
C HIS A 25 10.18 -1.92 6.76
N HIS A 26 10.31 -3.17 6.31
CA HIS A 26 9.27 -3.84 5.53
C HIS A 26 8.27 -4.58 6.41
N ALA A 27 7.04 -4.68 5.93
CA ALA A 27 6.05 -5.64 6.39
C ALA A 27 5.22 -6.13 5.20
N ALA A 28 4.37 -7.11 5.47
CA ALA A 28 3.35 -7.57 4.55
C ALA A 28 2.01 -6.88 4.84
N MET A 29 1.33 -6.42 3.79
CA MET A 29 -0.06 -5.96 3.87
C MET A 29 -0.85 -6.50 2.66
N PRO A 30 -2.12 -6.91 2.84
CA PRO A 30 -2.95 -7.35 1.72
C PRO A 30 -3.25 -6.21 0.75
N PHE A 31 -3.24 -6.51 -0.54
CA PHE A 31 -3.63 -5.59 -1.60
C PHE A 31 -4.72 -6.22 -2.46
N ILE A 32 -5.87 -5.55 -2.56
CA ILE A 32 -6.99 -5.96 -3.42
C ILE A 32 -6.64 -5.56 -4.86
N ILE A 33 -6.54 -6.54 -5.76
CA ILE A 33 -6.31 -6.29 -7.19
C ILE A 33 -7.60 -5.86 -7.87
N THR A 34 -8.70 -6.56 -7.57
CA THR A 34 -10.01 -6.32 -8.18
C THR A 34 -11.13 -6.88 -7.31
N VAL A 35 -12.32 -6.32 -7.48
CA VAL A 35 -13.56 -6.70 -6.79
C VAL A 35 -14.61 -7.05 -7.84
N PHE A 36 -15.33 -8.15 -7.64
CA PHE A 36 -16.44 -8.62 -8.47
C PHE A 36 -17.76 -8.36 -7.74
N GLY A 37 -18.71 -7.74 -8.43
CA GLY A 37 -19.98 -7.23 -7.88
C GLY A 37 -21.09 -8.28 -7.72
N ASP A 38 -20.78 -9.40 -7.07
CA ASP A 38 -21.80 -10.36 -6.60
C ASP A 38 -22.22 -10.03 -5.15
N ASP A 39 -23.27 -10.67 -4.62
CA ASP A 39 -23.65 -10.59 -3.20
C ASP A 39 -23.46 -11.97 -2.51
N PRO A 40 -22.45 -12.14 -1.64
CA PRO A 40 -21.47 -11.15 -1.20
C PRO A 40 -20.37 -10.87 -2.25
N PRO A 41 -19.74 -9.69 -2.23
CA PRO A 41 -18.70 -9.33 -3.18
C PRO A 41 -17.46 -10.22 -3.00
N ARG A 42 -16.87 -10.63 -4.13
CA ARG A 42 -15.66 -11.47 -4.18
C ARG A 42 -14.47 -10.62 -4.65
N SER A 43 -13.25 -10.98 -4.26
CA SER A 43 -12.05 -10.25 -4.67
C SER A 43 -10.84 -11.15 -4.92
N ILE A 44 -9.93 -10.69 -5.77
CA ILE A 44 -8.58 -11.25 -5.89
C ILE A 44 -7.64 -10.39 -5.06
N VAL A 45 -6.94 -11.03 -4.11
CA VAL A 45 -6.07 -10.37 -3.13
C VAL A 45 -4.66 -10.94 -3.21
N VAL A 46 -3.66 -10.06 -3.19
CA VAL A 46 -2.27 -10.44 -2.88
C VAL A 46 -2.08 -10.27 -1.38
N GLY A 47 -2.01 -11.39 -0.64
CA GLY A 47 -1.98 -11.36 0.82
C GLY A 47 -0.72 -10.72 1.44
N GLY A 48 0.40 -10.73 0.71
CA GLY A 48 1.71 -10.32 1.24
C GLY A 48 2.42 -9.26 0.42
N THR A 49 1.75 -8.15 0.08
CA THR A 49 2.45 -7.08 -0.65
C THR A 49 3.40 -6.30 0.25
N LEU A 50 4.48 -5.80 -0.34
CA LEU A 50 5.50 -5.02 0.36
C LEU A 50 4.90 -3.71 0.86
N TRP A 51 4.93 -3.51 2.17
CA TRP A 51 4.41 -2.34 2.86
C TRP A 51 5.50 -1.67 3.71
N CYS A 52 5.52 -0.33 3.73
CA CYS A 52 6.53 0.45 4.44
C CYS A 52 6.23 0.69 5.92
N GLN A 53 5.16 0.10 6.47
CA GLN A 53 4.68 0.28 7.85
C GLN A 53 4.20 1.69 8.24
N VAL A 54 4.48 2.71 7.42
CA VAL A 54 4.16 4.12 7.70
C VAL A 54 2.87 4.55 7.01
N CYS A 55 2.74 4.26 5.70
CA CYS A 55 1.55 4.71 4.97
C CYS A 55 0.32 3.89 5.35
N ARG A 56 -0.84 4.54 5.44
CA ARG A 56 -2.12 3.87 5.62
C ARG A 56 -3.12 4.43 4.60
N PRO A 57 -3.88 3.58 3.89
CA PRO A 57 -5.03 4.05 3.12
C PRO A 57 -5.99 4.81 4.05
N GLN A 58 -6.60 5.88 3.53
CA GLN A 58 -7.69 6.54 4.26
C GLN A 58 -8.87 5.56 4.38
N PRO A 59 -9.52 5.45 5.55
CA PRO A 59 -10.65 4.55 5.73
C PRO A 59 -11.90 5.04 4.99
N GLU A 60 -12.02 6.36 4.80
CA GLU A 60 -13.15 7.02 4.17
C GLU A 60 -12.66 7.94 3.04
N PRO A 61 -13.49 8.14 1.98
CA PRO A 61 -13.22 9.15 0.97
C PRO A 61 -13.08 10.54 1.58
N ILE A 62 -12.10 11.30 1.09
CA ILE A 62 -11.89 12.71 1.49
C ILE A 62 -12.58 13.64 0.49
N ALA A 63 -13.28 14.65 1.01
CA ALA A 63 -13.86 15.70 0.19
C ALA A 63 -12.75 16.53 -0.49
N MET A 64 -12.99 16.95 -1.73
CA MET A 64 -12.09 17.81 -2.51
C MET A 64 -12.81 19.09 -2.96
N PRO A 65 -13.08 20.04 -2.05
CA PRO A 65 -13.83 21.27 -2.37
C PRO A 65 -13.19 22.11 -3.47
N GLU A 66 -11.88 22.01 -3.65
CA GLU A 66 -11.11 22.71 -4.68
C GLU A 66 -11.40 22.24 -6.11
N LEU A 67 -12.11 21.12 -6.29
CA LEU A 67 -12.50 20.56 -7.59
C LEU A 67 -14.00 20.76 -7.93
N ALA A 68 -14.74 21.50 -7.11
CA ALA A 68 -16.17 21.77 -7.32
C ALA A 68 -16.44 22.90 -8.33
#